data_AF-A0A966KIP0-F1
#
_entry.id   AF-A0A966KIP0-F1
#
_cell.length_a   1.000
_cell.length_b   1.000
_cell.length_c   1.000
_cell.angle_alpha   90.00
_cell.angle_beta   90.00
_cell.angle_gamma   90.00
#
_symmetry.space_group_name_H-M   'P 1'
#
loop_
_entity.id
_entity.type
_entity.pdbx_description
1 polymer ?
#
loop_
_entity_poly.entity_id
_entity_poly.type
_entity_poly.pdbx_seq_one_letter_code
_entity_poly.pdbx_strand_id
1 'polypeptide(L)'
;MEGIDAIHYWQCSNRIIPLILPIKVTDLKIAACVDGLCDLILNSRLPIGLINIGFLHHQDIDNELTAAVTKLRRLGVLFHALQFDGNPNTIKLISQFQFEAVHLDVSHLRETSSLSGTQLIDQIHLLKKWSCKTYFSNVTFVRDNELAYQLGIDYCYGSLMLSPVNRHQIIHIQDSRIGKALFSIQTSK
;
A
#
# COMPACT_ATOMS: atom_id res chain seq x y z
N MET A 1 14.02 3.61 -11.59
CA MET A 1 12.59 3.25 -11.40
C MET A 1 11.82 4.54 -11.39
N GLU A 2 10.84 4.71 -12.29
CA GLU A 2 10.07 5.94 -12.46
C GLU A 2 9.45 6.48 -11.15
N GLY A 3 9.08 5.59 -10.22
CA GLY A 3 8.53 5.96 -8.92
C GLY A 3 9.50 6.73 -8.01
N ILE A 4 10.77 6.33 -7.93
CA ILE A 4 11.77 7.04 -7.11
C ILE A 4 12.08 8.41 -7.72
N ASP A 5 12.17 8.47 -9.05
CA ASP A 5 12.37 9.73 -9.77
C ASP A 5 11.19 10.69 -9.55
N ALA A 6 9.96 10.15 -9.43
CA ALA A 6 8.77 10.93 -9.09
C ALA A 6 8.84 11.52 -7.68
N ILE A 7 9.23 10.73 -6.65
CA ILE A 7 9.41 11.24 -5.29
C ILE A 7 10.45 12.36 -5.27
N HIS A 8 11.58 12.16 -5.95
CA HIS A 8 12.63 13.18 -6.04
C HIS A 8 12.12 14.47 -6.70
N TYR A 9 11.36 14.34 -7.80
CA TYR A 9 10.75 15.46 -8.49
C TYR A 9 9.76 16.25 -7.60
N TRP A 10 8.92 15.54 -6.83
CA TRP A 10 8.00 16.18 -5.89
C TRP A 10 8.74 16.87 -4.75
N GLN A 11 9.76 16.23 -4.18
CA GLN A 11 10.59 16.83 -3.13
C GLN A 11 11.27 18.12 -3.61
N CYS A 12 11.82 18.13 -4.82
CA CYS A 12 12.40 19.31 -5.45
C CYS A 12 11.37 20.42 -5.73
N SER A 13 10.11 20.05 -5.86
CA SER A 13 8.97 20.97 -6.01
C SER A 13 8.34 21.38 -4.67
N ASN A 14 9.03 21.12 -3.55
CA ASN A 14 8.58 21.38 -2.19
C ASN A 14 7.27 20.67 -1.80
N ARG A 15 7.05 19.47 -2.39
CA ARG A 15 5.92 18.59 -2.10
C ARG A 15 6.45 17.26 -1.59
N ILE A 16 6.28 17.00 -0.30
CA ILE A 16 6.72 15.76 0.34
C ILE A 16 5.58 14.74 0.26
N ILE A 17 5.61 13.90 -0.78
CA ILE A 17 4.56 12.90 -1.03
C ILE A 17 5.20 11.51 -0.98
N PRO A 18 4.82 10.63 -0.02
CA PRO A 18 5.29 9.27 0.02
C PRO A 18 4.65 8.45 -1.11
N LEU A 19 5.38 7.46 -1.62
CA LEU A 19 4.91 6.56 -2.68
C LEU A 19 4.97 5.10 -2.22
N ILE A 20 3.96 4.33 -2.62
CA ILE A 20 3.97 2.88 -2.47
C ILE A 20 4.44 2.26 -3.79
N LEU A 21 5.57 1.55 -3.75
CA LEU A 21 6.10 0.79 -4.86
C LEU A 21 5.50 -0.63 -4.82
N PRO A 22 4.60 -0.99 -5.75
CA PRO A 22 4.02 -2.32 -5.78
C PRO A 22 5.07 -3.33 -6.27
N ILE A 23 5.27 -4.40 -5.52
CA ILE A 23 6.21 -5.49 -5.84
C ILE A 23 5.48 -6.82 -5.68
N LYS A 24 5.69 -7.74 -6.63
CA LYS A 24 5.17 -9.11 -6.51
C LYS A 24 6.02 -9.88 -5.52
N VAL A 25 5.37 -10.67 -4.68
CA VAL A 25 6.07 -11.51 -3.68
C VAL A 25 7.06 -12.47 -4.34
N THR A 26 6.78 -12.95 -5.55
CA THR A 26 7.68 -13.80 -6.34
C THR A 26 9.03 -13.15 -6.61
N ASP A 27 9.04 -11.83 -6.82
CA ASP A 27 10.26 -11.08 -7.15
C ASP A 27 11.11 -10.87 -5.90
N LEU A 28 10.48 -10.74 -4.72
CA LEU A 28 11.17 -10.65 -3.42
C LEU A 28 11.88 -11.95 -3.03
N LYS A 29 11.50 -13.10 -3.60
CA LYS A 29 12.21 -14.37 -3.38
C LYS A 29 13.56 -14.42 -4.11
N ILE A 30 13.76 -13.55 -5.09
CA ILE A 30 15.01 -13.46 -5.85
C ILE A 30 15.97 -12.54 -5.11
N ALA A 31 17.02 -13.11 -4.49
CA ALA A 31 17.99 -12.35 -3.70
C ALA A 31 18.58 -11.14 -4.44
N ALA A 32 18.94 -11.31 -5.72
CA ALA A 32 19.46 -10.22 -6.55
C ALA A 32 18.47 -9.05 -6.74
N CYS A 33 17.15 -9.34 -6.73
CA CYS A 33 16.13 -8.31 -6.80
C CYS A 33 16.08 -7.50 -5.51
N VAL A 34 16.13 -8.17 -4.35
CA VAL A 34 16.15 -7.53 -3.04
C VAL A 34 17.41 -6.70 -2.85
N ASP A 35 18.56 -7.22 -3.26
CA ASP A 35 19.84 -6.50 -3.21
C ASP A 35 19.81 -5.25 -4.08
N GLY A 36 19.35 -5.37 -5.32
CA GLY A 36 19.18 -4.23 -6.21
C GLY A 36 18.18 -3.19 -5.67
N LEU A 37 17.11 -3.63 -5.00
CA LEU A 37 16.16 -2.73 -4.36
C LEU A 37 16.79 -1.99 -3.17
N CYS A 38 17.56 -2.69 -2.33
CA CYS A 38 18.29 -2.10 -1.23
C CYS A 38 19.28 -1.03 -1.73
N ASP A 39 20.08 -1.38 -2.74
CA ASP A 39 21.05 -0.46 -3.34
C ASP A 39 20.36 0.76 -3.94
N LEU A 40 19.24 0.57 -4.63
CA LEU A 40 18.49 1.67 -5.22
C LEU A 40 17.92 2.61 -4.15
N ILE A 41 17.36 2.07 -3.07
CA ILE A 41 16.83 2.87 -1.97
C ILE A 41 17.96 3.66 -1.30
N LEU A 42 19.08 3.01 -0.98
CA LEU A 42 20.24 3.67 -0.37
C LEU A 42 20.84 4.76 -1.27
N ASN A 43 20.91 4.52 -2.57
CA ASN A 43 21.46 5.48 -3.53
C ASN A 43 20.49 6.61 -3.91
N SER A 44 19.20 6.48 -3.61
CA SER A 44 18.19 7.51 -3.93
C SER A 44 18.39 8.82 -3.17
N ARG A 45 19.08 8.78 -2.01
CA ARG A 45 19.23 9.92 -1.08
C ARG A 45 17.91 10.54 -0.62
N LEU A 46 16.80 9.82 -0.77
CA LEU A 46 15.49 10.22 -0.27
C LEU A 46 15.35 9.83 1.20
N PRO A 47 14.59 10.59 2.01
CA PRO A 47 14.16 10.11 3.31
C PRO A 47 13.42 8.79 3.17
N ILE A 48 13.86 7.76 3.93
CA ILE A 48 13.36 6.40 3.79
C ILE A 48 11.83 6.29 3.96
N GLY A 49 11.24 7.14 4.81
CA GLY A 49 9.80 7.17 5.06
C GLY A 49 8.96 7.64 3.87
N LEU A 50 9.57 8.07 2.76
CA LEU A 50 8.86 8.38 1.52
C LEU A 50 8.73 7.17 0.59
N ILE A 51 9.50 6.11 0.84
CA ILE A 51 9.51 4.90 0.02
C ILE A 51 8.85 3.77 0.81
N ASN A 52 7.64 3.44 0.41
CA ASN A 52 6.89 2.32 0.96
C ASN A 52 6.87 1.18 -0.06
N ILE A 53 6.85 -0.08 0.38
CA ILE A 53 6.71 -1.23 -0.51
C ILE A 53 5.33 -1.85 -0.31
N GLY A 54 4.60 -1.99 -1.41
CA GLY A 54 3.30 -2.64 -1.46
C GLY A 54 3.42 -4.06 -1.97
N PHE A 55 2.92 -5.03 -1.21
CA PHE A 55 3.05 -6.45 -1.53
C PHE A 55 1.82 -6.88 -2.33
N LEU A 56 2.03 -7.24 -3.60
CA LEU A 56 0.99 -7.76 -4.47
C LEU A 56 0.93 -9.29 -4.36
N HIS A 57 -0.27 -9.80 -4.05
CA HIS A 57 -0.65 -11.22 -4.04
C HIS A 57 0.21 -12.10 -3.11
N HIS A 58 -0.39 -12.58 -2.02
CA HIS A 58 0.35 -13.30 -0.99
C HIS A 58 0.26 -14.82 -1.17
N GLN A 59 1.42 -15.42 -1.45
CA GLN A 59 1.65 -16.86 -1.45
C GLN A 59 2.15 -17.32 -0.06
N ASP A 60 2.51 -18.60 0.05
CA ASP A 60 3.05 -19.17 1.28
C ASP A 60 4.30 -18.43 1.76
N ILE A 61 4.37 -18.25 3.09
CA ILE A 61 5.53 -17.69 3.78
C ILE A 61 6.64 -18.74 3.77
N ASP A 62 7.73 -18.43 3.06
CA ASP A 62 8.96 -19.21 3.07
C ASP A 62 10.13 -18.44 3.72
N ASN A 63 11.26 -19.12 3.86
CA ASN A 63 12.46 -18.56 4.47
C ASN A 63 13.05 -17.45 3.61
N GLU A 64 12.99 -17.57 2.28
CA GLU A 64 13.46 -16.54 1.34
C GLU A 64 12.67 -15.24 1.51
N LEU A 65 11.34 -15.30 1.52
CA LEU A 65 10.50 -14.14 1.74
C LEU A 65 10.77 -13.52 3.11
N THR A 66 10.83 -14.34 4.16
CA THR A 66 11.09 -13.85 5.52
C THR A 66 12.44 -13.11 5.60
N ALA A 67 13.49 -13.64 4.96
CA ALA A 67 14.80 -13.00 4.89
C ALA A 67 14.76 -11.68 4.10
N ALA A 68 14.08 -11.66 2.96
CA ALA A 68 13.91 -10.48 2.12
C ALA A 68 13.19 -9.34 2.86
N VAL A 69 12.04 -9.64 3.47
CA VAL A 69 11.26 -8.67 4.25
C VAL A 69 12.06 -8.16 5.45
N THR A 70 12.78 -9.06 6.15
CA THR A 70 13.66 -8.66 7.27
C THR A 70 14.74 -7.68 6.82
N LYS A 71 15.38 -7.92 5.67
CA LYS A 71 16.42 -7.05 5.13
C LYS A 71 15.87 -5.66 4.82
N LEU A 72 14.73 -5.59 4.13
CA LEU A 72 14.05 -4.33 3.81
C LEU A 72 13.57 -3.60 5.07
N ARG A 73 13.08 -4.33 6.08
CA ARG A 73 12.65 -3.73 7.35
C ARG A 73 13.82 -3.10 8.10
N ARG A 74 14.99 -3.73 8.09
CA ARG A 74 16.21 -3.20 8.71
C ARG A 74 16.68 -1.88 8.07
N LEU A 75 16.37 -1.66 6.80
CA LEU A 75 16.62 -0.38 6.14
C LEU A 75 15.63 0.71 6.56
N GLY A 76 14.55 0.36 7.26
CA GLY A 76 13.49 1.30 7.66
C GLY A 76 12.34 1.41 6.66
N VAL A 77 12.25 0.49 5.69
CA VAL A 77 11.16 0.49 4.71
C VAL A 77 9.83 0.11 5.39
N LEU A 78 8.77 0.84 5.05
CA LEU A 78 7.41 0.54 5.50
C LEU A 78 6.69 -0.33 4.48
N PHE A 79 5.81 -1.20 4.98
CA PHE A 79 5.13 -2.21 4.17
C PHE A 79 3.63 -2.00 4.15
N HIS A 80 3.06 -2.23 2.97
CA HIS A 80 1.64 -2.19 2.71
C HIS A 80 1.21 -3.54 2.14
N ALA A 81 0.16 -4.15 2.68
CA ALA A 81 -0.46 -5.32 2.06
C ALA A 81 -1.48 -4.81 1.01
N LEU A 82 -1.21 -5.04 -0.26
CA LEU A 82 -2.09 -4.62 -1.34
C LEU A 82 -3.06 -5.76 -1.70
N GLN A 83 -4.32 -5.41 -2.00
CA GLN A 83 -5.36 -6.39 -2.39
C GLN A 83 -5.54 -7.50 -1.34
N PHE A 84 -5.72 -7.09 -0.08
CA PHE A 84 -5.89 -8.02 1.03
C PHE A 84 -7.22 -8.76 0.94
N ASP A 85 -7.14 -10.08 1.07
CA ASP A 85 -8.22 -11.04 0.91
C ASP A 85 -8.54 -11.82 2.20
N GLY A 86 -7.90 -11.47 3.33
CA GLY A 86 -8.08 -12.19 4.60
C GLY A 86 -7.23 -13.45 4.75
N ASN A 87 -6.29 -13.72 3.83
CA ASN A 87 -5.45 -14.91 3.91
C ASN A 87 -4.67 -14.98 5.25
N PRO A 88 -4.74 -16.10 6.02
CA PRO A 88 -4.04 -16.27 7.29
C PRO A 88 -2.52 -16.06 7.21
N ASN A 89 -1.89 -16.43 6.10
CA ASN A 89 -0.46 -16.20 5.89
C ASN A 89 -0.15 -14.71 5.82
N THR A 90 -0.96 -13.93 5.11
CA THR A 90 -0.83 -12.47 5.04
C THR A 90 -1.02 -11.84 6.41
N ILE A 91 -2.02 -12.28 7.17
CA ILE A 91 -2.26 -11.82 8.55
C ILE A 91 -1.04 -12.10 9.43
N LYS A 92 -0.44 -13.29 9.31
CA LYS A 92 0.79 -13.63 10.04
C LYS A 92 1.94 -12.70 9.66
N LEU A 93 2.16 -12.45 8.36
CA LEU A 93 3.22 -11.54 7.90
C LEU A 93 3.01 -10.10 8.41
N ILE A 94 1.77 -9.60 8.32
CA ILE A 94 1.37 -8.28 8.83
C ILE A 94 1.73 -8.15 10.31
N SER A 95 1.38 -9.16 11.12
CA SER A 95 1.65 -9.15 12.56
C SER A 95 3.14 -9.26 12.88
N GLN A 96 3.88 -10.09 12.15
CA GLN A 96 5.30 -10.37 12.38
C GLN A 96 6.18 -9.16 12.03
N PHE A 97 5.88 -8.48 10.92
CA PHE A 97 6.68 -7.38 10.41
C PHE A 97 6.08 -6.00 10.65
N GLN A 98 4.94 -5.92 11.34
CA GLN A 98 4.23 -4.70 11.69
C GLN A 98 4.05 -3.80 10.46
N PHE A 99 3.23 -4.29 9.53
CA PHE A 99 2.88 -3.54 8.32
C PHE A 99 2.21 -2.22 8.70
N GLU A 100 2.52 -1.17 7.95
CA GLU A 100 1.94 0.17 8.18
C GLU A 100 0.47 0.19 7.79
N ALA A 101 0.11 -0.53 6.72
CA ALA A 101 -1.24 -0.51 6.19
C ALA A 101 -1.66 -1.76 5.42
N VAL A 102 -2.98 -1.94 5.32
CA VAL A 102 -3.65 -2.97 4.54
C VAL A 102 -4.68 -2.33 3.61
N HIS A 103 -4.70 -2.75 2.35
CA HIS A 103 -5.58 -2.24 1.31
C HIS A 103 -6.59 -3.31 0.90
N LEU A 104 -7.86 -3.06 1.17
CA LEU A 104 -8.97 -3.92 0.81
C LEU A 104 -9.63 -3.40 -0.48
N ASP A 105 -9.86 -4.29 -1.43
CA ASP A 105 -10.55 -3.93 -2.67
C ASP A 105 -12.05 -4.00 -2.50
N VAL A 106 -12.68 -2.82 -2.59
CA VAL A 106 -14.13 -2.69 -2.45
C VAL A 106 -14.87 -3.39 -3.61
N SER A 107 -14.22 -3.56 -4.76
CA SER A 107 -14.80 -4.25 -5.91
C SER A 107 -15.16 -5.70 -5.58
N HIS A 108 -14.31 -6.39 -4.83
CA HIS A 108 -14.57 -7.75 -4.39
C HIS A 108 -15.74 -7.82 -3.39
N LEU A 109 -15.92 -6.80 -2.54
CA LEU A 109 -17.05 -6.71 -1.61
C LEU A 109 -18.39 -6.46 -2.32
N ARG A 110 -18.38 -5.78 -3.48
CA ARG A 110 -19.59 -5.58 -4.30
C ARG A 110 -20.06 -6.88 -4.95
N GLU A 111 -19.12 -7.67 -5.46
CA GLU A 111 -19.39 -8.93 -6.16
C GLU A 111 -19.83 -10.03 -5.17
N THR A 112 -19.22 -10.05 -4.00
CA THR A 112 -19.53 -10.99 -2.92
C THR A 112 -20.67 -10.45 -2.05
N SER A 113 -21.86 -10.40 -2.64
CA SER A 113 -23.13 -10.01 -1.98
C SER A 113 -23.53 -10.84 -0.73
N SER A 114 -22.68 -11.75 -0.25
CA SER A 114 -22.96 -12.73 0.79
C SER A 114 -21.78 -13.09 1.72
N LEU A 115 -20.64 -12.39 1.68
CA LEU A 115 -19.54 -12.69 2.62
C LEU A 115 -19.68 -11.92 3.93
N SER A 116 -20.09 -12.66 4.97
CA SER A 116 -19.88 -12.44 6.41
C SER A 116 -19.28 -11.08 6.80
N GLY A 117 -20.10 -10.03 6.81
CA GLY A 117 -19.67 -8.69 7.28
C GLY A 117 -19.04 -8.74 8.68
N THR A 118 -19.43 -9.70 9.51
CA THR A 118 -18.83 -9.96 10.83
C THR A 118 -17.36 -10.36 10.76
N GLN A 119 -16.97 -11.27 9.86
CA GLN A 119 -15.56 -11.70 9.73
C GLN A 119 -14.66 -10.56 9.26
N LEU A 120 -15.15 -9.73 8.32
CA LEU A 120 -14.40 -8.57 7.84
C LEU A 120 -14.23 -7.53 8.94
N ILE A 121 -15.29 -7.27 9.72
CA ILE A 121 -15.26 -6.37 10.87
C ILE A 121 -14.23 -6.86 11.91
N ASP A 122 -14.23 -8.15 12.23
CA ASP A 122 -13.28 -8.75 13.17
C ASP A 122 -11.84 -8.61 12.67
N GLN A 123 -11.60 -8.82 11.37
CA GLN A 123 -10.29 -8.61 10.75
C GLN A 123 -9.86 -7.15 10.80
N ILE A 124 -10.74 -6.19 10.50
CA ILE A 124 -10.44 -4.75 10.60
C ILE A 124 -10.09 -4.38 12.04
N HIS A 125 -10.85 -4.87 13.03
CA HIS A 125 -10.54 -4.65 14.44
C HIS A 125 -9.19 -5.24 14.85
N LEU A 126 -8.85 -6.43 14.35
CA LEU A 126 -7.55 -7.05 14.57
C LEU A 126 -6.40 -6.20 14.01
N LEU A 127 -6.55 -5.70 12.77
CA LEU A 127 -5.56 -4.84 12.13
C LEU A 127 -5.35 -3.53 12.92
N LYS A 128 -6.45 -2.90 13.36
CA LYS A 128 -6.40 -1.69 14.19
C LYS A 128 -5.70 -1.91 15.53
N LYS A 129 -5.87 -3.09 16.14
CA LYS A 129 -5.17 -3.47 17.38
C LYS A 129 -3.66 -3.51 17.17
N TRP A 130 -3.18 -3.80 15.96
CA TRP A 130 -1.77 -3.75 15.59
C TRP A 130 -1.30 -2.38 15.10
N SER A 131 -2.13 -1.34 15.28
CA SER A 131 -1.88 0.02 14.75
C SER A 131 -1.68 0.04 13.23
N CYS A 132 -2.21 -0.96 12.53
CA CYS A 132 -2.13 -1.07 11.09
C CYS A 132 -3.31 -0.30 10.46
N LYS A 133 -3.00 0.66 9.58
CA LYS A 133 -4.01 1.49 8.91
C LYS A 133 -4.77 0.69 7.86
N THR A 134 -6.04 1.01 7.70
CA THR A 134 -6.92 0.34 6.74
C THR A 134 -7.27 1.27 5.59
N TYR A 135 -7.15 0.73 4.38
CA TYR A 135 -7.42 1.44 3.13
C TYR A 135 -8.48 0.71 2.34
N PHE A 136 -9.42 1.46 1.77
CA PHE A 136 -10.31 0.99 0.72
C PHE A 136 -9.80 1.44 -0.64
N SER A 137 -9.54 0.47 -1.51
CA SER A 137 -9.15 0.67 -2.90
C SER A 137 -10.35 0.53 -3.84
N ASN A 138 -10.25 1.15 -5.02
CA ASN A 138 -11.25 1.08 -6.08
C ASN A 138 -12.64 1.60 -5.67
N VAL A 139 -12.66 2.60 -4.77
CA VAL A 139 -13.86 3.35 -4.40
C VAL A 139 -14.38 4.09 -5.62
N THR A 140 -15.55 3.68 -6.11
CA THR A 140 -16.14 4.19 -7.36
C THR A 140 -17.51 4.81 -7.13
N PHE A 141 -18.26 4.32 -6.15
CA PHE A 141 -19.62 4.79 -5.83
C PHE A 141 -19.70 5.45 -4.46
N VAL A 142 -20.66 6.37 -4.27
CA VAL A 142 -20.89 7.01 -2.96
C VAL A 142 -21.19 5.97 -1.87
N ARG A 143 -21.91 4.89 -2.23
CA ARG A 143 -22.20 3.76 -1.34
C ARG A 143 -20.93 3.07 -0.82
N ASP A 144 -19.86 3.02 -1.61
CA ASP A 144 -18.58 2.44 -1.19
C ASP A 144 -17.96 3.27 -0.05
N ASN A 145 -18.13 4.59 -0.10
CA ASN A 145 -17.65 5.51 0.93
C ASN A 145 -18.50 5.44 2.21
N GLU A 146 -19.81 5.28 2.07
CA GLU A 146 -20.70 5.00 3.20
C GLU A 146 -20.33 3.69 3.90
N LEU A 147 -20.04 2.64 3.11
CA LEU A 147 -19.56 1.36 3.63
C LEU A 147 -18.22 1.52 4.35
N ALA A 148 -17.28 2.28 3.78
CA ALA A 148 -16.00 2.58 4.42
C ALA A 148 -16.20 3.24 5.80
N TYR A 149 -17.13 4.19 5.90
CA TYR A 149 -17.47 4.84 7.16
C TYR A 149 -18.09 3.87 8.17
N GLN A 150 -19.02 3.01 7.75
CA GLN A 150 -19.64 2.00 8.60
C GLN A 150 -18.63 0.98 9.16
N LEU A 151 -17.65 0.58 8.35
CA LEU A 151 -16.57 -0.33 8.74
C LEU A 151 -15.42 0.39 9.47
N GLY A 152 -15.47 1.71 9.56
CA GLY A 152 -14.45 2.54 10.18
C GLY A 152 -13.11 2.50 9.45
N ILE A 153 -13.09 2.39 8.12
CA ILE A 153 -11.87 2.40 7.32
C ILE A 153 -11.18 3.77 7.43
N ASP A 154 -9.86 3.76 7.59
CA ASP A 154 -9.09 5.00 7.86
C ASP A 154 -8.95 5.87 6.62
N TYR A 155 -8.82 5.27 5.44
CA TYR A 155 -8.52 5.98 4.20
C TYR A 155 -9.15 5.32 2.97
N CYS A 156 -9.42 6.11 1.93
CA CYS A 156 -10.05 5.64 0.70
C CYS A 156 -9.30 6.18 -0.53
N TYR A 157 -9.20 5.39 -1.58
CA TYR A 157 -8.75 5.85 -2.90
C TYR A 157 -9.48 5.12 -4.03
N GLY A 158 -9.61 5.80 -5.17
CA GLY A 158 -10.37 5.32 -6.32
C GLY A 158 -10.87 6.47 -7.18
N SER A 159 -11.51 6.12 -8.30
CA SER A 159 -12.00 7.08 -9.30
C SER A 159 -12.99 8.10 -8.75
N LEU A 160 -13.73 7.77 -7.69
CA LEU A 160 -14.62 8.71 -7.02
C LEU A 160 -13.86 9.89 -6.36
N MET A 161 -12.67 9.61 -5.81
CA MET A 161 -11.86 10.60 -5.10
C MET A 161 -10.93 11.32 -6.07
N LEU A 162 -10.11 10.54 -6.79
CA LEU A 162 -9.15 11.03 -7.76
C LEU A 162 -8.74 9.89 -8.69
N SER A 163 -8.91 10.11 -9.99
CA SER A 163 -8.35 9.22 -11.02
C SER A 163 -6.81 9.26 -10.99
N PRO A 164 -6.12 8.20 -11.46
CA PRO A 164 -4.66 8.21 -11.53
C PRO A 164 -4.14 9.44 -12.29
N VAL A 165 -3.10 10.07 -11.76
CA VAL A 165 -2.50 11.29 -12.31
C VAL A 165 -1.03 11.07 -12.61
N ASN A 166 -0.49 11.88 -13.52
CA ASN A 166 0.94 11.89 -13.79
C ASN A 166 1.71 12.65 -12.69
N ARG A 167 3.04 12.46 -12.67
CA ARG A 167 3.91 13.08 -11.65
C ARG A 167 3.89 14.62 -11.63
N HIS A 168 3.49 15.29 -12.71
CA HIS A 168 3.43 16.76 -12.78
C HIS A 168 2.09 17.29 -12.25
N GLN A 169 1.00 16.60 -12.56
CA GLN A 169 -0.36 16.95 -12.14
C GLN A 169 -0.50 16.93 -10.62
N ILE A 170 0.10 15.95 -9.94
CA ILE A 170 -0.02 15.79 -8.49
C ILE A 170 0.50 17.00 -7.69
N ILE A 171 1.49 17.74 -8.20
CA ILE A 171 2.04 18.95 -7.55
C ILE A 171 0.99 20.06 -7.47
N HIS A 172 0.11 20.11 -8.46
CA HIS A 172 -0.95 21.11 -8.57
C HIS A 172 -2.22 20.74 -7.80
N ILE A 173 -2.30 19.52 -7.25
CA ILE A 173 -3.41 19.11 -6.39
C ILE A 173 -3.22 19.75 -5.02
N GLN A 174 -4.27 20.39 -4.51
CA GLN A 174 -4.26 21.00 -3.18
C GLN A 174 -4.09 19.93 -2.09
N ASP A 175 -3.34 20.26 -1.03
CA ASP A 175 -3.07 19.34 0.10
C ASP A 175 -4.35 18.82 0.77
N SER A 176 -5.43 19.62 0.72
CA SER A 176 -6.76 19.25 1.23
C SER A 176 -7.35 18.00 0.55
N ARG A 177 -6.96 17.72 -0.71
CA ARG A 177 -7.33 16.52 -1.45
C ARG A 177 -6.30 15.38 -1.28
N ILE A 178 -5.04 15.72 -1.02
CA ILE A 178 -3.94 14.76 -0.80
C ILE A 178 -4.07 14.07 0.56
N GLY A 179 -4.45 14.79 1.62
CA GLY A 179 -4.58 14.21 2.97
C GLY A 179 -5.68 13.15 3.13
N LYS A 180 -6.60 13.02 2.15
CA LYS A 180 -7.72 12.07 2.18
C LYS A 180 -7.61 10.93 1.17
N ALA A 181 -6.68 11.00 0.21
CA ALA A 181 -6.54 10.01 -0.86
C ALA A 181 -5.06 9.62 -1.01
N LEU A 182 -4.74 8.32 -0.93
CA LEU A 182 -3.42 7.82 -1.30
C LEU A 182 -3.31 7.73 -2.83
N PHE A 183 -2.17 8.17 -3.36
CA PHE A 183 -1.90 8.21 -4.79
C PHE A 183 -1.18 6.94 -5.23
N SER A 184 -1.71 6.28 -6.26
CA SER A 184 -0.98 5.29 -7.05
C SER A 184 -0.59 5.91 -8.39
N ILE A 185 0.71 5.96 -8.71
CA ILE A 185 1.20 6.42 -10.02
C ILE A 185 0.89 5.34 -11.06
N GLN A 186 0.38 5.73 -12.23
CA GLN A 186 0.36 4.86 -13.41
C GLN A 186 1.77 4.70 -13.96
N THR A 187 2.32 3.49 -13.94
CA THR A 187 3.48 3.15 -14.78
C THR A 187 2.97 2.99 -16.22
N SER A 188 3.54 3.74 -17.17
CA SER A 188 3.24 3.53 -18.59
C SER A 188 3.59 2.10 -19.00
N LYS A 189 2.70 1.47 -19.80
CA LYS A 189 2.93 0.16 -20.42
C LYS A 189 4.17 0.15 -21.30
#